data_AF-A0ABD5KZM3-F1
#
_entry.id   AF-A0ABD5KZM3-F1
#
_cell.length_a   1.000
_cell.length_b   1.000
_cell.length_c   1.000
_cell.angle_alpha   90.00
_cell.angle_beta   90.00
_cell.angle_gamma   90.00
#
_symmetry.space_group_name_H-M   'P 1'
#
loop_
_entity.id
_entity.type
_entity.pdbx_description
1 polymer ?
#
loop_
_entity_poly.entity_id
_entity_poly.type
_entity_poly.pdbx_seq_one_letter_code
_entity_poly.pdbx_strand_id
1 'polypeptide(L)'
;MEEFKDLLSYGILMRPTSYSKLKLAIEELTSEEWFRDLYKVPSYNTVIWKNNKIKKILLDPKRVKMIKKNQQHSMDFINLVKELAK
;
A
#
# COMPACT_ATOMS: atom_id res chain seq x y z
N MET A 1 -14.72 21.77 29.11
CA MET A 1 -14.31 20.34 29.21
C MET A 1 -14.96 19.48 28.12
N GLU A 2 -16.12 19.85 27.58
CA GLU A 2 -16.77 19.16 26.45
C GLU A 2 -16.08 19.48 25.11
N GLU A 3 -15.73 20.75 24.87
CA GLU A 3 -15.01 21.20 23.65
C GLU A 3 -13.67 20.48 23.39
N PHE A 4 -12.97 20.05 24.46
CA PHE A 4 -11.70 19.33 24.33
C PHE A 4 -11.89 17.87 23.90
N LYS A 5 -13.05 17.27 24.23
CA LYS A 5 -13.40 15.91 23.77
C LYS A 5 -13.75 15.92 22.29
N ASP A 6 -14.40 16.97 21.80
CA ASP A 6 -14.71 17.14 20.38
C ASP A 6 -13.45 17.33 19.54
N LEU A 7 -12.45 18.09 20.02
CA LEU A 7 -11.14 18.21 19.35
C LEU A 7 -10.37 16.89 19.28
N LEU A 8 -10.41 16.08 20.35
CA LEU A 8 -9.84 14.74 20.34
C LEU A 8 -10.63 13.79 19.41
N SER A 9 -11.95 13.92 19.34
CA SER A 9 -12.82 13.16 18.44
C SER A 9 -12.55 13.51 16.97
N TYR A 10 -12.40 14.79 16.65
CA TYR A 10 -11.94 15.28 15.34
C TYR A 10 -10.52 14.79 15.00
N GLY A 11 -9.59 14.80 15.97
CA GLY A 11 -8.25 14.25 15.80
C GLY A 11 -8.20 12.73 15.63
N ILE A 12 -9.14 11.99 16.23
CA ILE A 12 -9.33 10.55 16.03
C ILE A 12 -9.96 10.27 14.65
N LEU A 13 -10.91 11.11 14.21
CA LEU A 13 -11.51 11.09 12.86
C LEU A 13 -10.50 11.39 11.75
N MET A 14 -9.46 12.18 12.05
CA MET A 14 -8.36 12.52 11.14
C MET A 14 -7.26 11.45 11.07
N ARG A 15 -7.34 10.36 11.85
CA ARG A 15 -6.36 9.27 11.72
C ARG A 15 -6.59 8.54 10.39
N PRO A 16 -5.57 8.46 9.51
CA PRO A 16 -5.74 7.78 8.24
C PRO A 16 -6.11 6.32 8.49
N THR A 17 -7.26 5.92 7.92
CA THR A 17 -7.75 4.54 8.00
C THR A 17 -6.76 3.59 7.34
N SER A 18 -6.87 2.30 7.63
CA SER A 18 -6.10 1.27 6.89
C SER A 18 -6.33 1.37 5.38
N TYR A 19 -7.55 1.72 4.95
CA TYR A 19 -7.86 1.95 3.55
C TYR A 19 -7.10 3.15 2.97
N SER A 20 -7.12 4.30 3.65
CA SER A 20 -6.40 5.52 3.21
C SER A 20 -4.89 5.29 3.15
N LYS A 21 -4.31 4.59 4.14
CA LYS A 21 -2.88 4.22 4.14
C LYS A 21 -2.53 3.31 2.98
N LEU A 22 -3.36 2.29 2.74
CA LEU A 22 -3.19 1.37 1.62
C LEU A 22 -3.26 2.11 0.29
N LYS A 23 -4.25 2.99 0.12
CA LYS A 23 -4.42 3.81 -1.09
C LYS A 23 -3.18 4.67 -1.36
N LEU A 24 -2.69 5.39 -0.34
CA LEU A 24 -1.49 6.22 -0.46
C LEU A 24 -0.26 5.39 -0.82
N ALA A 25 -0.07 4.23 -0.17
CA ALA A 25 1.04 3.33 -0.50
C ALA A 25 0.98 2.81 -1.94
N ILE A 26 -0.23 2.51 -2.45
CA ILE A 26 -0.41 2.09 -3.85
C ILE A 26 -0.09 3.26 -4.79
N GLU A 27 -0.62 4.45 -4.53
CA GLU A 27 -0.35 5.65 -5.33
C GLU A 27 1.16 5.95 -5.41
N GLU A 28 1.85 5.87 -4.26
CA GLU A 28 3.30 6.02 -4.18
C GLU A 28 4.10 4.98 -4.96
N LEU A 29 3.59 3.75 -5.10
CA LEU A 29 4.25 2.71 -5.88
C LEU A 29 3.90 2.85 -7.37
N THR A 30 2.69 3.28 -7.71
CA THR A 30 2.27 3.46 -9.11
C THR A 30 3.04 4.56 -9.85
N SER A 31 3.65 5.49 -9.12
CA SER A 31 4.54 6.50 -9.70
C SER A 31 5.93 5.96 -10.05
N GLU A 32 6.30 4.77 -9.56
CA GLU A 32 7.59 4.14 -9.84
C GLU A 32 7.58 3.43 -11.20
N GLU A 33 8.66 3.57 -11.99
CA GLU A 33 8.73 2.99 -13.33
C GLU A 33 8.64 1.46 -13.32
N TRP A 34 9.32 0.81 -12.38
CA TRP A 34 9.32 -0.65 -12.24
C TRP A 34 7.93 -1.21 -11.92
N PHE A 35 7.01 -0.40 -11.36
CA PHE A 35 5.65 -0.83 -11.04
C PHE A 35 4.81 -1.10 -12.30
N ARG A 36 5.15 -0.44 -13.42
CA ARG A 36 4.45 -0.59 -14.71
C ARG A 36 4.48 -2.02 -15.23
N ASP A 37 5.41 -2.86 -14.77
CA ASP A 37 5.44 -4.29 -15.10
C ASP A 37 4.19 -5.05 -14.64
N LEU A 38 3.48 -4.56 -13.61
CA LEU A 38 2.22 -5.16 -13.17
C LEU A 38 1.05 -4.86 -14.09
N TYR A 39 1.12 -3.83 -14.94
CA TYR A 39 0.03 -3.50 -15.86
C TYR A 39 -0.22 -4.60 -16.90
N LYS A 40 0.76 -5.48 -17.11
CA LYS A 40 0.67 -6.66 -17.99
C LYS A 40 -0.03 -7.85 -17.33
N VAL A 41 -0.35 -7.77 -16.03
CA VAL A 41 -0.88 -8.88 -15.23
C VAL A 41 -2.38 -8.63 -15.01
N PRO A 42 -3.31 -9.38 -15.63
CA PRO A 42 -4.74 -9.02 -15.67
C PRO A 42 -5.42 -8.77 -14.31
N SER A 43 -4.99 -9.48 -13.26
CA SER A 43 -5.59 -9.47 -11.92
C SER A 43 -4.76 -8.72 -10.86
N TYR A 44 -3.68 -8.03 -11.25
CA TYR A 44 -2.75 -7.39 -10.30
C TYR A 44 -3.46 -6.41 -9.36
N ASN A 45 -4.38 -5.60 -9.88
CA ASN A 45 -5.08 -4.60 -9.10
C ASN A 45 -5.93 -5.29 -8.01
N THR A 46 -6.67 -6.33 -8.37
CA THR A 46 -7.44 -7.13 -7.42
C THR A 46 -6.56 -7.75 -6.33
N VAL A 47 -5.41 -8.30 -6.71
CA VAL A 47 -4.44 -8.88 -5.77
C VAL A 47 -3.91 -7.83 -4.80
N ILE A 48 -3.48 -6.68 -5.30
CA ILE A 48 -2.96 -5.58 -4.48
C ILE A 48 -3.99 -5.12 -3.45
N TRP A 49 -5.25 -4.98 -3.85
CA TRP A 49 -6.32 -4.49 -2.98
C TRP A 49 -6.88 -5.54 -2.01
N LYS A 50 -6.92 -6.82 -2.40
CA LYS A 50 -7.64 -7.85 -1.63
C LYS A 50 -6.74 -8.84 -0.92
N ASN A 51 -5.51 -9.06 -1.40
CA ASN A 51 -4.64 -10.06 -0.80
C ASN A 51 -4.09 -9.59 0.56
N ASN A 52 -4.30 -10.38 1.61
CA ASN A 52 -3.89 -10.05 2.97
C ASN A 52 -2.36 -9.92 3.14
N LYS A 53 -1.57 -10.70 2.39
CA LYS A 53 -0.10 -10.63 2.43
C LYS A 53 0.38 -9.31 1.83
N ILE A 54 -0.17 -8.92 0.68
CA ILE A 54 0.15 -7.63 0.04
C ILE A 54 -0.30 -6.46 0.92
N LYS A 55 -1.52 -6.50 1.45
CA LYS A 55 -2.01 -5.46 2.37
C LYS A 55 -1.09 -5.26 3.57
N LYS A 56 -0.64 -6.33 4.21
CA LYS A 56 0.30 -6.24 5.35
C LYS A 56 1.62 -5.57 4.97
N ILE A 57 2.14 -5.84 3.76
CA ILE A 57 3.35 -5.20 3.25
C ILE A 57 3.11 -3.71 3.03
N LEU A 58 2.01 -3.35 2.35
CA LEU A 58 1.70 -1.96 1.98
C LEU A 58 1.26 -1.09 3.16
N LEU A 59 0.74 -1.70 4.23
CA LEU A 59 0.42 -1.01 5.48
C LEU A 59 1.64 -0.77 6.38
N ASP A 60 2.80 -1.34 6.05
CA ASP A 60 4.07 -1.13 6.75
C ASP A 60 4.95 -0.11 5.99
N PRO A 61 5.06 1.14 6.48
CA PRO A 61 5.83 2.18 5.80
C PRO A 61 7.32 1.84 5.63
N LYS A 62 7.89 1.03 6.54
CA LYS A 62 9.30 0.62 6.43
C LYS A 62 9.49 -0.30 5.23
N ARG A 63 8.55 -1.23 5.01
CA ARG A 63 8.56 -2.13 3.85
C ARG A 63 8.33 -1.38 2.54
N VAL A 64 7.35 -0.48 2.50
CA VAL A 64 7.11 0.36 1.30
C VAL A 64 8.37 1.15 0.93
N LYS A 65 9.01 1.80 1.91
CA LYS A 65 10.26 2.52 1.70
C LYS A 65 11.40 1.62 1.20
N MET A 66 11.47 0.38 1.69
CA MET A 66 12.47 -0.60 1.24
C MET A 66 12.24 -1.05 -0.21
N ILE A 67 10.98 -1.33 -0.56
CA ILE A 67 10.56 -1.71 -1.91
C ILE A 67 10.90 -0.62 -2.93
N LYS A 68 10.73 0.67 -2.58
CA LYS A 68 11.05 1.79 -3.48
C LYS A 68 12.55 2.00 -3.66
N LYS A 69 13.35 1.79 -2.60
CA LYS A 69 14.79 2.14 -2.59
C LYS A 69 15.72 1.08 -3.15
N ASN A 70 15.26 -0.17 -3.25
CA ASN A 70 16.13 -1.29 -3.59
C ASN A 70 15.48 -2.13 -4.69
N GLN A 71 16.17 -2.21 -5.83
CA GLN A 71 15.69 -2.90 -7.03
C GLN A 71 15.35 -4.37 -6.79
N GLN A 72 16.12 -5.08 -5.96
CA GLN A 72 15.82 -6.48 -5.64
C GLN A 72 14.47 -6.57 -4.91
N HIS A 73 14.22 -5.70 -3.93
CA HIS A 73 12.95 -5.67 -3.20
C HIS A 73 11.78 -5.23 -4.07
N SER A 74 12.01 -4.32 -5.03
CA SER A 74 11.02 -3.96 -6.05
C SER A 74 10.63 -5.20 -6.86
N MET A 75 11.63 -5.93 -7.38
CA MET A 75 11.40 -7.12 -8.20
C MET A 75 10.76 -8.26 -7.40
N ASP A 76 11.16 -8.48 -6.15
CA ASP A 76 10.54 -9.46 -5.24
C ASP A 76 9.06 -9.14 -5.00
N PHE A 77 8.73 -7.86 -4.85
CA PHE A 77 7.34 -7.43 -4.73
C PHE A 77 6.55 -7.67 -6.03
N ILE A 78 7.12 -7.35 -7.19
CA ILE A 78 6.52 -7.63 -8.50
C ILE A 78 6.24 -9.12 -8.69
N ASN A 79 7.22 -9.96 -8.40
CA ASN A 79 7.11 -11.41 -8.52
C ASN A 79 6.05 -11.96 -7.56
N LEU A 80 6.02 -11.48 -6.32
CA LEU A 80 4.98 -11.85 -5.36
C LEU A 80 3.58 -11.50 -5.87
N VAL A 81 3.37 -10.31 -6.43
CA VAL A 81 2.06 -9.94 -7.00
C VAL A 81 1.72 -10.83 -8.20
N LYS A 82 2.68 -11.11 -9.09
CA LYS A 82 2.49 -12.02 -10.24
C LYS A 82 2.12 -13.45 -9.82
N GLU A 83 2.76 -13.98 -8.79
CA GLU A 83 2.46 -15.32 -8.25
C GLU A 83 1.04 -15.42 -7.69
N LEU A 84 0.60 -14.38 -6.97
CA LEU A 84 -0.73 -14.30 -6.36
C LEU A 84 -1.84 -13.95 -7.36
N ALA A 85 -1.47 -13.52 -8.56
CA ALA A 85 -2.35 -13.13 -9.66
C ALA A 85 -2.68 -14.28 -10.63
N LYS A 86 -2.02 -15.43 -10.48
CA LYS A 86 -2.34 -16.67 -11.20
C LYS A 86 -3.67 -17.23 -10.74
#